data_AF-A0A7S3C2Y0-F1
#
_entry.id   AF-A0A7S3C2Y0-F1
#
_cell.length_a   1.000
_cell.length_b   1.000
_cell.length_c   1.000
_cell.angle_alpha   90.00
_cell.angle_beta   90.00
_cell.angle_gamma   90.00
#
_symmetry.space_group_name_H-M   'P 1'
#
loop_
_entity.id
_entity.type
_entity.pdbx_description
1 polymer ?
#
loop_
_entity_poly.entity_id
_entity_poly.type
_entity_poly.pdbx_seq_one_letter_code
_entity_poly.pdbx_strand_id
1 'polypeptide(L)'
;MKWWDGLWLNEGFASYVEHIGTNIAKPAWNFLSEGFFYATTLRRALALDALASSHAIQADDYTIRLNGDIDALFDGVSYDKGGSLIRMARLRMAGGACRNTPYAPLEDELAAECPQGDPFLVGLREYVDTHAYSSASTEDLWAALASAPCLADGTGVECWTGS
;
A
#
# COMPACT_ATOMS: atom_id res chain seq x y z
N MET A 1 -6.25 -7.00 10.55
CA MET A 1 -7.15 -7.91 9.80
C MET A 1 -8.19 -8.52 10.74
N LYS A 2 -9.45 -8.66 10.28
CA LYS A 2 -10.52 -9.39 11.00
C LYS A 2 -10.45 -10.90 10.76
N TRP A 3 -9.98 -11.32 9.59
CA TRP A 3 -9.75 -12.72 9.21
C TRP A 3 -8.64 -12.83 8.14
N TRP A 4 -8.26 -14.06 7.77
CA TRP A 4 -7.15 -14.39 6.85
C TRP A 4 -7.38 -13.98 5.40
N ASP A 5 -8.62 -13.68 5.03
CA ASP A 5 -9.00 -13.11 3.72
C ASP A 5 -8.34 -11.74 3.45
N GLY A 6 -8.07 -11.00 4.52
CA GLY A 6 -7.35 -9.72 4.50
C GLY A 6 -5.84 -9.84 4.78
N LEU A 7 -5.21 -11.00 4.62
CA LEU A 7 -3.77 -11.17 4.92
C LEU A 7 -2.89 -10.19 4.13
N TRP A 8 -3.20 -9.96 2.85
CA TRP A 8 -2.47 -9.05 1.98
C TRP A 8 -2.40 -7.62 2.53
N LEU A 9 -3.40 -7.21 3.31
CA LEU A 9 -3.41 -5.88 3.94
C LEU A 9 -2.28 -5.74 4.96
N ASN A 10 -1.96 -6.81 5.68
CA ASN A 10 -0.82 -6.81 6.60
C ASN A 10 0.49 -6.97 5.82
N GLU A 11 0.59 -8.03 5.02
CA GLU A 11 1.85 -8.43 4.39
C GLU A 11 2.26 -7.49 3.26
N GLY A 12 1.30 -7.06 2.42
CA GLY A 12 1.54 -6.07 1.38
C GLY A 12 1.89 -4.71 1.96
N PHE A 13 1.27 -4.32 3.08
CA PHE A 13 1.62 -3.08 3.77
C PHE A 13 3.03 -3.13 4.35
N ALA A 14 3.39 -4.22 5.03
CA ALA A 14 4.74 -4.45 5.52
C ALA A 14 5.77 -4.43 4.36
N SER A 15 5.46 -5.12 3.26
CA SER A 15 6.29 -5.16 2.05
C SER A 15 6.49 -3.78 1.40
N TYR A 16 5.51 -2.88 1.52
CA TYR A 16 5.70 -1.52 1.04
C TYR A 16 6.50 -0.66 2.02
N VAL A 17 6.16 -0.70 3.31
CA VAL A 17 6.80 0.11 4.35
C VAL A 17 8.27 -0.29 4.58
N GLU A 18 8.66 -1.55 4.35
CA GLU A 18 10.08 -1.93 4.41
C GLU A 18 10.94 -1.17 3.39
N HIS A 19 10.40 -0.86 2.20
CA HIS A 19 11.10 -0.09 1.18
C HIS A 19 11.26 1.37 1.65
N ILE A 20 10.22 1.91 2.30
CA ILE A 20 10.24 3.25 2.90
C ILE A 20 11.29 3.32 4.00
N GLY A 21 11.19 2.43 4.99
CA GLY A 21 12.09 2.38 6.13
C GLY A 21 13.54 2.17 5.72
N THR A 22 13.80 1.29 4.74
CA THR A 22 15.15 1.06 4.22
C THR A 22 15.67 2.28 3.47
N ASN A 23 14.83 2.95 2.68
CA ASN A 23 15.22 4.18 2.00
C ASN A 23 15.55 5.31 2.98
N ILE A 24 14.81 5.44 4.08
CA ILE A 24 15.12 6.40 5.15
C ILE A 24 16.42 6.03 5.87
N ALA A 25 16.60 4.75 6.23
CA ALA A 25 17.78 4.27 6.94
C ALA A 25 19.06 4.29 6.10
N LYS A 26 18.92 4.11 4.77
CA LYS A 26 20.00 4.05 3.79
C LYS A 26 19.62 4.84 2.51
N PRO A 27 19.60 6.19 2.55
CA PRO A 27 19.17 7.01 1.42
C PRO A 27 19.99 6.76 0.15
N ALA A 28 21.29 6.50 0.28
CA ALA A 28 22.18 6.22 -0.84
C ALA A 28 21.83 4.95 -1.64
N TRP A 29 21.01 4.04 -1.07
CA TRP A 29 20.63 2.80 -1.73
C TRP A 29 19.42 2.95 -2.66
N ASN A 30 18.65 4.04 -2.53
CA ASN A 30 17.52 4.36 -3.40
C ASN A 30 16.50 3.21 -3.52
N PHE A 31 16.12 2.58 -2.40
CA PHE A 31 15.17 1.45 -2.37
C PHE A 31 13.78 1.80 -2.91
N LEU A 32 13.41 3.08 -2.87
CA LEU A 32 12.13 3.57 -3.43
C LEU A 32 12.21 3.97 -4.90
N SER A 33 13.40 3.92 -5.52
CA SER A 33 13.53 4.24 -6.94
C SER A 33 12.64 3.32 -7.77
N GLU A 34 12.02 3.87 -8.81
CA GLU A 34 11.16 3.11 -9.73
C GLU A 34 11.87 1.85 -10.25
N GLY A 35 13.15 1.97 -10.59
CA GLY A 35 13.95 0.85 -11.09
C GLY A 35 14.17 -0.25 -10.07
N PHE A 36 14.46 0.10 -8.81
CA PHE A 36 14.68 -0.90 -7.75
C PHE A 36 13.37 -1.61 -7.41
N PHE A 37 12.31 -0.86 -7.09
CA PHE A 37 11.00 -1.43 -6.76
C PHE A 37 10.44 -2.29 -7.90
N TYR A 38 10.64 -1.87 -9.16
CA TYR A 38 10.28 -2.68 -10.31
C TYR A 38 11.03 -4.01 -10.34
N ALA A 39 12.36 -3.97 -10.20
CA ALA A 39 13.22 -5.14 -10.33
C ALA A 39 12.98 -6.20 -9.24
N THR A 40 12.68 -5.76 -8.01
CA THR A 40 12.56 -6.63 -6.83
C THR A 40 11.12 -7.07 -6.57
N THR A 41 10.14 -6.20 -6.77
CA THR A 41 8.77 -6.40 -6.27
C THR A 41 7.76 -6.48 -7.41
N LEU A 42 7.56 -5.39 -8.16
CA LEU A 42 6.48 -5.31 -9.16
C LEU A 42 6.65 -6.34 -10.29
N ARG A 43 7.87 -6.57 -10.79
CA ARG A 43 8.11 -7.56 -11.84
C ARG A 43 7.73 -8.98 -11.40
N ARG A 44 8.02 -9.33 -10.14
CA ARG A 44 7.66 -10.64 -9.58
C ARG A 44 6.16 -10.75 -9.38
N ALA A 45 5.52 -9.71 -8.83
CA ALA A 45 4.07 -9.63 -8.69
C ALA A 45 3.36 -9.89 -10.03
N LEU A 46 3.75 -9.16 -11.09
CA LEU A 46 3.16 -9.32 -12.42
C LEU A 46 3.39 -10.72 -13.01
N ALA A 47 4.57 -11.31 -12.77
CA ALA A 47 4.88 -12.65 -13.27
C ALA A 47 4.05 -13.74 -12.57
N LEU A 48 3.86 -13.64 -11.25
CA LEU A 48 3.03 -14.56 -10.48
C LEU A 48 1.55 -14.39 -10.84
N ASP A 49 1.09 -13.14 -10.97
CA ASP A 49 -0.31 -12.84 -11.27
C ASP A 49 -0.74 -13.28 -12.68
N ALA A 50 0.22 -13.43 -13.60
CA ALA A 50 -0.02 -13.94 -14.95
C ALA A 50 -0.18 -15.48 -15.01
N LEU A 51 0.06 -16.21 -13.93
CA LEU A 51 -0.07 -17.66 -13.90
C LEU A 51 -1.55 -18.07 -13.82
N ALA A 52 -1.92 -19.15 -14.52
CA ALA A 52 -3.26 -19.73 -14.41
C ALA A 52 -3.55 -20.29 -13.00
N SER A 53 -2.52 -20.59 -12.23
CA SER A 53 -2.59 -21.02 -10.83
C SER A 53 -2.55 -19.86 -9.83
N SER A 54 -2.54 -18.61 -10.29
CA SER A 54 -2.64 -17.44 -9.42
C SER A 54 -4.00 -17.40 -8.71
N HIS A 55 -4.12 -16.50 -7.75
CA HIS A 55 -5.36 -16.22 -7.03
C HIS A 55 -5.62 -14.71 -6.92
N ALA A 56 -6.86 -14.36 -6.56
CA ALA A 56 -7.21 -12.97 -6.25
C ALA A 56 -6.50 -12.51 -4.98
N ILE A 57 -6.19 -11.21 -4.89
CA ILE A 57 -5.46 -10.67 -3.74
C ILE A 57 -6.28 -10.71 -2.44
N GLN A 58 -7.58 -10.45 -2.55
CA GLN A 58 -8.54 -10.75 -1.50
C GLN A 58 -8.99 -12.19 -1.71
N ALA A 59 -8.65 -13.07 -0.78
CA ALA A 59 -9.18 -14.42 -0.79
C ALA A 59 -10.65 -14.39 -0.33
N ASP A 60 -11.48 -15.28 -0.84
CA ASP A 60 -12.86 -15.39 -0.37
C ASP A 60 -12.88 -16.09 0.98
N ASP A 61 -13.64 -15.57 1.96
CA ASP A 61 -13.79 -16.18 3.29
C ASP A 61 -14.19 -17.67 3.20
N TYR A 62 -15.02 -18.02 2.20
CA TYR A 62 -15.44 -19.40 1.95
C TYR A 62 -14.33 -20.34 1.46
N THR A 63 -13.21 -19.81 0.99
CA THR A 63 -12.03 -20.58 0.50
C THR A 63 -11.00 -20.87 1.59
N ILE A 64 -11.06 -20.20 2.74
CA ILE A 64 -10.12 -20.40 3.86
C ILE A 64 -10.80 -21.24 4.94
N ARG A 65 -10.71 -22.56 4.81
CA ARG A 65 -11.41 -23.50 5.73
C ARG A 65 -10.46 -24.28 6.61
N LEU A 66 -9.26 -24.52 6.12
CA LEU A 66 -8.23 -25.34 6.76
C LEU A 66 -6.94 -24.53 6.92
N ASN A 67 -6.10 -24.94 7.86
CA ASN A 67 -4.81 -24.27 8.07
C ASN A 67 -3.93 -24.25 6.81
N GLY A 68 -4.00 -25.29 5.97
CA GLY A 68 -3.27 -25.33 4.71
C GLY A 68 -3.71 -24.26 3.70
N ASP A 69 -4.97 -23.80 3.77
CA ASP A 69 -5.46 -22.70 2.93
C ASP A 69 -4.84 -21.37 3.38
N ILE A 70 -4.64 -21.20 4.69
CA ILE A 70 -3.96 -20.04 5.26
C ILE A 70 -2.50 -20.00 4.81
N ASP A 71 -1.80 -21.13 4.92
CA ASP A 71 -0.39 -21.25 4.52
C ASP A 71 -0.19 -20.91 3.03
N ALA A 72 -1.16 -21.26 2.18
CA ALA A 72 -1.12 -20.97 0.75
C ALA A 72 -1.20 -19.47 0.42
N LEU A 73 -1.74 -18.64 1.32
CA LEU A 73 -1.83 -17.19 1.14
C LEU A 73 -0.51 -16.47 1.44
N PHE A 74 0.45 -17.13 2.09
CA PHE A 74 1.78 -16.55 2.36
C PHE A 74 2.68 -16.67 1.12
N ASP A 75 2.34 -15.92 0.07
CA ASP A 75 2.98 -16.01 -1.23
C ASP A 75 3.30 -14.64 -1.86
N GLY A 76 3.88 -14.63 -3.07
CA GLY A 76 4.21 -13.35 -3.72
C GLY A 76 2.99 -12.51 -4.15
N VAL A 77 1.78 -13.07 -4.20
CA VAL A 77 0.56 -12.29 -4.47
C VAL A 77 0.21 -11.45 -3.24
N SER A 78 0.17 -12.03 -2.05
CA SER A 78 -0.12 -11.27 -0.83
C SER A 78 0.93 -10.19 -0.53
N TYR A 79 2.20 -10.49 -0.77
CA TYR A 79 3.33 -9.60 -0.47
C TYR A 79 3.62 -8.62 -1.62
N ASP A 80 4.06 -9.12 -2.77
CA ASP A 80 4.58 -8.28 -3.85
C ASP A 80 3.47 -7.53 -4.58
N LYS A 81 2.36 -8.20 -4.90
CA LYS A 81 1.20 -7.56 -5.54
C LYS A 81 0.51 -6.62 -4.55
N GLY A 82 0.36 -7.03 -3.29
CA GLY A 82 -0.16 -6.15 -2.22
C GLY A 82 0.64 -4.88 -2.04
N GLY A 83 1.97 -4.98 -1.88
CA GLY A 83 2.84 -3.81 -1.77
C GLY A 83 2.83 -2.94 -3.02
N SER A 84 2.71 -3.55 -4.20
CA SER A 84 2.59 -2.81 -5.48
C SER A 84 1.27 -2.03 -5.59
N LEU A 85 0.14 -2.60 -5.14
CA LEU A 85 -1.15 -1.91 -5.12
C LEU A 85 -1.15 -0.74 -4.14
N ILE A 86 -0.55 -0.91 -2.96
CA ILE A 86 -0.42 0.16 -1.96
C ILE A 86 0.50 1.27 -2.48
N ARG A 87 1.61 0.93 -3.15
CA ARG A 87 2.46 1.92 -3.81
C ARG A 87 1.70 2.70 -4.88
N MET A 88 0.94 2.00 -5.72
CA MET A 88 0.11 2.61 -6.77
C MET A 88 -0.93 3.55 -6.17
N ALA A 89 -1.59 3.15 -5.08
CA ALA A 89 -2.51 3.97 -4.31
C ALA A 89 -1.90 5.31 -3.93
N ARG A 90 -0.74 5.26 -3.28
CA ARG A 90 -0.02 6.43 -2.83
C ARG A 90 0.35 7.31 -4.02
N LEU A 91 0.91 6.76 -5.09
CA LEU A 91 1.28 7.53 -6.29
C LEU A 91 0.08 8.15 -7.01
N ARG A 92 -1.10 7.53 -6.89
CA ARG A 92 -2.35 8.05 -7.46
C ARG A 92 -2.92 9.19 -6.61
N MET A 93 -2.86 9.07 -5.28
CA MET A 93 -3.31 10.08 -4.31
C MET A 93 -2.33 11.26 -4.19
N ALA A 94 -1.03 10.98 -4.33
CA ALA A 94 0.02 11.98 -4.40
C ALA A 94 0.05 12.59 -5.81
N GLY A 95 -0.53 13.78 -5.94
CA GLY A 95 -0.46 14.60 -7.16
C GLY A 95 0.81 15.46 -7.22
N GLY A 96 1.20 15.89 -8.41
CA GLY A 96 2.23 16.92 -8.60
C GLY A 96 3.59 16.58 -7.96
N ALA A 97 4.15 17.54 -7.22
CA ALA A 97 5.46 17.41 -6.56
C ALA A 97 5.50 16.23 -5.56
N CYS A 98 4.41 16.01 -4.81
CA CYS A 98 4.28 14.94 -3.81
C CYS A 98 4.44 13.52 -4.35
N ARG A 99 4.17 13.32 -5.64
CA ARG A 99 4.39 12.03 -6.30
C ARG A 99 5.88 11.66 -6.33
N ASN A 100 6.72 12.66 -6.61
CA ASN A 100 8.14 12.47 -6.88
C ASN A 100 9.00 12.60 -5.63
N THR A 101 8.46 13.12 -4.53
CA THR A 101 9.14 13.19 -3.24
C THR A 101 9.22 11.77 -2.64
N PRO A 102 10.39 11.12 -2.66
CA PRO A 102 10.57 9.83 -2.01
C PRO A 102 10.67 10.13 -0.52
N TYR A 103 9.70 9.67 0.29
CA TYR A 103 9.62 9.81 1.75
C TYR A 103 10.89 10.42 2.36
N ALA A 104 10.97 11.75 2.32
CA ALA A 104 12.20 12.43 2.66
C ALA A 104 12.48 12.17 4.14
N PRO A 105 13.73 11.96 4.55
CA PRO A 105 14.08 11.77 5.96
C PRO A 105 13.85 13.03 6.82
N LEU A 106 13.39 14.13 6.23
CA LEU A 106 13.11 15.40 6.89
C LEU A 106 11.70 15.85 6.53
N GLU A 107 10.84 15.95 7.56
CA GLU A 107 9.48 16.51 7.45
C GLU A 107 9.48 17.86 6.71
N ASP A 108 10.58 18.63 6.80
CA ASP A 108 10.76 19.93 6.16
C ASP A 108 10.83 19.89 4.62
N GLU A 109 11.45 18.87 4.01
CA GLU A 109 11.50 18.73 2.54
C GLU A 109 10.16 18.26 1.98
N LEU A 110 9.51 17.33 2.69
CA LEU A 110 8.15 16.90 2.33
C LEU A 110 7.15 18.03 2.53
N ALA A 111 7.28 18.87 3.56
CA ALA A 111 6.39 20.01 3.80
C ALA A 111 6.53 21.11 2.75
N ALA A 112 7.71 21.29 2.14
CA ALA A 112 7.94 22.25 1.07
C ALA A 112 7.22 21.83 -0.24
N GLU A 113 7.21 20.54 -0.56
CA GLU A 113 6.58 20.00 -1.77
C GLU A 113 5.10 19.58 -1.55
N CYS A 114 4.75 19.22 -0.32
CA CYS A 114 3.44 18.78 0.16
C CYS A 114 3.03 19.56 1.42
N PRO A 115 2.56 20.81 1.31
CA PRO A 115 2.25 21.64 2.47
C PRO A 115 1.13 21.07 3.36
N GLN A 116 0.26 20.24 2.79
CA GLN A 116 -0.83 19.55 3.50
C GLN A 116 -0.44 18.13 3.96
N GLY A 117 0.82 17.72 3.75
CA GLY A 117 1.27 16.34 3.94
C GLY A 117 0.93 15.41 2.77
N ASP A 118 1.54 14.23 2.74
CA ASP A 118 1.20 13.17 1.77
C ASP A 118 -0.21 12.61 2.12
N PRO A 119 -1.22 12.76 1.24
CA PRO A 119 -2.60 12.34 1.52
C PRO A 119 -2.71 10.87 1.92
N PHE A 120 -1.88 10.01 1.34
CA PHE A 120 -1.87 8.59 1.67
C PHE A 120 -1.38 8.37 3.11
N LEU A 121 -0.34 9.08 3.54
CA LEU A 121 0.14 8.99 4.93
C LEU A 121 -0.86 9.56 5.92
N VAL A 122 -1.59 10.62 5.55
CA VAL A 122 -2.64 11.21 6.38
C VAL A 122 -3.77 10.19 6.60
N GLY A 123 -4.30 9.60 5.53
CA GLY A 123 -5.35 8.57 5.65
C GLY A 123 -4.88 7.31 6.36
N LEU A 124 -3.62 6.91 6.13
CA LEU A 124 -3.02 5.78 6.83
C LEU A 124 -2.89 6.03 8.34
N ARG A 125 -2.52 7.24 8.74
CA ARG A 125 -2.47 7.62 10.17
C ARG A 125 -3.86 7.56 10.79
N GLU A 126 -4.87 8.09 10.11
CA GLU A 126 -6.27 8.02 10.55
C GLU A 126 -6.74 6.57 10.71
N TYR A 127 -6.42 5.71 9.74
CA TYR A 127 -6.71 4.27 9.81
C TYR A 127 -6.09 3.61 11.04
N VAL A 128 -4.79 3.83 11.26
CA VAL A 128 -4.05 3.25 12.41
C VAL A 128 -4.61 3.76 13.73
N ASP A 129 -4.90 5.06 13.84
CA ASP A 129 -5.45 5.67 15.06
C ASP A 129 -6.87 5.16 15.35
N THR A 130 -7.72 5.05 14.33
CA THR A 130 -9.12 4.58 14.44
C THR A 130 -9.21 3.13 14.88
N HIS A 131 -8.32 2.27 14.36
CA HIS A 131 -8.33 0.85 14.62
C HIS A 131 -7.28 0.40 15.65
N ALA A 132 -6.66 1.33 16.36
CA ALA A 132 -5.67 1.03 17.40
C ALA A 132 -6.23 0.02 18.41
N TYR A 133 -5.42 -1.02 18.70
CA TYR A 133 -5.79 -2.11 19.61
C TYR A 133 -7.04 -2.93 19.18
N SER A 134 -7.42 -2.87 17.89
CA SER A 134 -8.55 -3.60 17.32
C SER A 134 -8.21 -4.25 15.98
N SER A 135 -9.20 -4.89 15.35
CA SER A 135 -9.09 -5.50 14.02
C SER A 135 -9.85 -4.69 12.96
N ALA A 136 -9.25 -4.53 11.79
CA ALA A 136 -9.84 -3.87 10.63
C ALA A 136 -9.90 -4.80 9.41
N SER A 137 -10.81 -4.53 8.48
CA SER A 137 -10.88 -5.16 7.16
C SER A 137 -10.28 -4.28 6.06
N THR A 138 -10.26 -4.81 4.84
CA THR A 138 -9.82 -4.09 3.65
C THR A 138 -10.68 -2.85 3.37
N GLU A 139 -12.00 -2.93 3.61
CA GLU A 139 -12.94 -1.82 3.44
C GLU A 139 -12.65 -0.67 4.41
N ASP A 140 -12.24 -0.99 5.63
CA ASP A 140 -11.89 0.00 6.66
C ASP A 140 -10.68 0.84 6.20
N LEU A 141 -9.67 0.21 5.57
CA LEU A 141 -8.54 0.95 4.98
C LEU A 141 -9.02 1.86 3.84
N TRP A 142 -9.84 1.34 2.93
CA TRP A 142 -10.32 2.14 1.79
C TRP A 142 -11.17 3.31 2.24
N ALA A 143 -11.98 3.15 3.28
CA ALA A 143 -12.74 4.25 3.88
C ALA A 143 -11.83 5.35 4.42
N ALA A 144 -10.76 5.00 5.15
CA ALA A 144 -9.80 5.95 5.70
C ALA A 144 -8.93 6.63 4.61
N LEU A 145 -8.62 5.93 3.53
CA LEU A 145 -7.92 6.55 2.40
C LEU A 145 -8.85 7.44 1.56
N ALA A 146 -10.14 7.13 1.49
CA ALA A 146 -11.14 7.95 0.81
C ALA A 146 -11.54 9.21 1.60
N SER A 147 -11.40 9.20 2.93
CA SER A 147 -11.60 10.40 3.78
C SER A 147 -10.41 11.36 3.71
N ALA A 148 -9.23 10.89 3.28
CA ALA A 148 -8.03 11.72 3.20
C ALA A 148 -8.16 12.82 2.13
N PRO A 149 -7.77 14.07 2.44
CA PRO A 149 -7.86 15.17 1.49
C PRO A 149 -6.86 15.00 0.35
N CYS A 150 -7.34 14.86 -0.89
CA CYS A 150 -6.50 14.78 -2.07
C CYS A 150 -5.84 16.13 -2.39
N LEU A 151 -4.61 16.10 -2.90
CA LEU A 151 -3.93 17.28 -3.43
C LEU A 151 -4.45 17.58 -4.84
N ALA A 152 -5.51 18.40 -4.88
CA ALA A 152 -6.04 19.16 -6.02
C ALA A 152 -6.39 18.38 -7.31
N ASP A 153 -7.62 17.83 -7.35
CA ASP A 153 -8.57 17.92 -8.50
C ASP A 153 -9.95 17.24 -8.27
N GLY A 154 -10.18 16.50 -7.18
CA GLY A 154 -11.50 15.91 -6.87
C GLY A 154 -11.63 15.49 -5.41
N THR A 155 -12.85 15.45 -4.89
CA THR A 155 -13.16 15.14 -3.49
C THR A 155 -13.58 13.68 -3.32
N GLY A 156 -12.96 12.93 -2.42
CA GLY A 156 -13.41 11.58 -2.05
C GLY A 156 -13.00 10.47 -3.03
N VAL A 157 -13.72 9.33 -2.98
CA VAL A 157 -13.50 8.05 -3.70
C VAL A 157 -13.06 8.20 -5.18
N GLU A 158 -13.41 9.32 -5.81
CA GLU A 158 -12.99 9.77 -7.15
C GLU A 158 -11.46 9.75 -7.36
N CYS A 159 -10.66 9.98 -6.30
CA CYS A 159 -9.19 9.96 -6.37
C CYS A 159 -8.63 8.57 -6.71
N TRP A 160 -9.37 7.50 -6.39
CA TRP A 160 -8.97 6.11 -6.59
C TRP A 160 -9.65 5.44 -7.78
N THR A 161 -10.94 5.73 -8.01
CA THR A 161 -11.76 5.04 -9.03
C THR A 161 -11.94 5.82 -10.33
N GLY A 162 -11.56 7.10 -10.38
CA GLY A 162 -11.61 7.91 -11.60
C GLY A 162 -13.01 8.14 -12.16
N SER A 163 -14.01 8.27 -11.29
CA SER A 163 -15.41 8.57 -11.64
C SER A 163 -15.87 9.83 -10.95
#